data_AF-A0A3C2APF3-F1
#
_entry.id   AF-A0A3C2APF3-F1
#
_cell.length_a   1.000
_cell.length_b   1.000
_cell.length_c   1.000
_cell.angle_alpha   90.00
_cell.angle_beta   90.00
_cell.angle_gamma   90.00
#
_symmetry.space_group_name_H-M   'P 1'
#
loop_
_entity.id
_entity.type
_entity.pdbx_description
1 polymer ?
#
loop_
_entity_poly.entity_id
_entity_poly.type
_entity_poly.pdbx_seq_one_letter_code
_entity_poly.pdbx_strand_id
1 'polypeptide(L)'
;MQWNNLFNKIQVSRWLWSALYFAITFILLNYTSHFWSSINAWQIGFNPSFSYNGMDRILPSAGWSAKRIAFVYLAPPLWGLFSSAVGYIGFSKTSGLKTHLRTFFFWHSFNGFLLYFSYLITGILSGVDYASEFFTGFAGFYTWLEWPKSTILGIIVFQIITGLALSLIFPPLILKLNHSRKINSKRSGKWIVLVNVFLIPTLLGSMLVLLATYPMNLNYQLVRILSCLPIIGVCILAFKHVKYSGMTFAKGGLSDKPYWQLAMVTLLLIATCRFLLSIPMTPNTS
;
A
#
# COMPACT_ATOMS: atom_id res chain seq x y z
N MET A 1 17.13 8.69 -30.29
CA MET A 1 16.32 9.78 -29.71
C MET A 1 14.84 9.39 -29.77
N GLN A 2 14.18 9.22 -28.62
CA GLN A 2 12.75 8.86 -28.53
C GLN A 2 12.06 9.53 -27.32
N TRP A 3 12.65 10.60 -26.77
CA TRP A 3 12.12 11.30 -25.60
C TRP A 3 10.92 12.22 -25.94
N ASN A 4 10.83 12.70 -27.18
CA ASN A 4 9.76 13.62 -27.61
C ASN A 4 8.33 13.02 -27.59
N ASN A 5 8.18 11.70 -27.38
CA ASN A 5 6.89 11.02 -27.27
C ASN A 5 6.48 10.64 -25.84
N LEU A 6 7.31 10.94 -24.81
CA LEU A 6 6.99 10.62 -23.41
C LEU A 6 5.80 11.42 -22.88
N PHE A 7 5.60 12.64 -23.38
CA PHE A 7 4.52 13.55 -22.96
C PHE A 7 3.37 13.63 -23.95
N ASN A 8 3.16 12.59 -24.77
CA ASN A 8 1.93 12.54 -25.56
C ASN A 8 0.73 12.45 -24.60
N LYS A 9 -0.34 13.21 -24.89
CA LYS A 9 -1.61 13.28 -24.16
C LYS A 9 -2.09 11.91 -23.64
N ILE A 10 -2.02 10.88 -24.49
CA ILE A 10 -2.41 9.50 -24.15
C ILE A 10 -1.56 8.93 -23.01
N GLN A 11 -0.24 9.16 -23.03
CA GLN A 11 0.67 8.65 -22.00
C GLN A 11 0.46 9.35 -20.66
N VAL A 12 0.24 10.67 -20.69
CA VAL A 12 -0.09 11.47 -19.50
C VAL A 12 -1.41 11.00 -18.88
N SER A 13 -2.44 10.81 -19.70
CA SER A 13 -3.74 10.26 -19.27
C SER A 13 -3.58 8.92 -18.54
N ARG A 14 -2.77 8.01 -19.10
CA ARG A 14 -2.47 6.72 -18.47
C ARG A 14 -1.74 6.84 -17.14
N TRP A 15 -0.75 7.74 -17.04
CA TRP A 15 -0.06 8.00 -15.77
C TRP A 15 -1.03 8.47 -14.69
N LEU A 16 -1.90 9.41 -15.03
CA LEU A 16 -2.87 9.98 -14.09
C LEU A 16 -3.92 8.96 -13.63
N TRP A 17 -4.46 8.14 -14.54
CA TRP A 17 -5.37 7.06 -14.15
C TRP A 17 -4.70 6.01 -13.25
N SER A 18 -3.46 5.64 -13.57
CA SER A 18 -2.69 4.71 -12.75
C SER A 18 -2.39 5.28 -11.36
N ALA A 19 -1.99 6.55 -11.29
CA ALA A 19 -1.77 7.29 -10.05
C ALA A 19 -3.04 7.41 -9.20
N LEU A 20 -4.18 7.64 -9.83
CA LEU A 20 -5.48 7.67 -9.17
C LEU A 20 -5.84 6.31 -8.57
N TYR A 21 -5.59 5.20 -9.28
CA TYR A 21 -5.79 3.86 -8.72
C TYR A 21 -4.84 3.54 -7.56
N PHE A 22 -3.58 3.97 -7.65
CA PHE A 22 -2.67 3.93 -6.51
C PHE A 22 -3.27 4.67 -5.31
N ALA A 23 -3.69 5.93 -5.49
CA ALA A 23 -4.21 6.74 -4.40
C ALA A 23 -5.49 6.16 -3.78
N ILE A 24 -6.47 5.76 -4.61
CA ILE A 24 -7.72 5.15 -4.15
C ILE A 24 -7.44 3.90 -3.33
N THR A 25 -6.61 2.99 -3.85
CA THR A 25 -6.34 1.72 -3.16
C THR A 25 -5.52 1.92 -1.90
N PHE A 26 -4.56 2.85 -1.90
CA PHE A 26 -3.80 3.22 -0.71
C PHE A 26 -4.74 3.74 0.38
N ILE A 27 -5.55 4.76 0.07
CA ILE A 27 -6.47 5.38 1.02
C ILE A 27 -7.48 4.35 1.54
N LEU A 28 -8.12 3.58 0.65
CA LEU A 28 -9.08 2.55 1.01
C LEU A 28 -8.49 1.54 2.01
N LEU A 29 -7.30 1.03 1.73
CA LEU A 29 -6.66 0.01 2.58
C LEU A 29 -6.22 0.58 3.93
N ASN A 30 -5.66 1.80 3.94
CA ASN A 30 -5.29 2.46 5.18
C ASN A 30 -6.54 2.71 6.04
N TYR A 31 -7.59 3.30 5.49
CA TYR A 31 -8.83 3.60 6.22
C TYR A 31 -9.51 2.34 6.74
N THR A 32 -9.65 1.30 5.91
CA THR A 32 -10.26 0.03 6.34
C THR A 32 -9.44 -0.66 7.43
N SER A 33 -8.10 -0.61 7.35
CA SER A 33 -7.23 -1.16 8.40
C SER A 33 -7.37 -0.42 9.73
N HIS A 34 -7.45 0.92 9.70
CA HIS A 34 -7.65 1.73 10.90
C HIS A 34 -9.03 1.55 11.48
N PHE A 35 -10.06 1.57 10.64
CA PHE A 35 -11.44 1.29 11.06
C PHE A 35 -11.56 -0.06 11.78
N TRP A 36 -10.93 -1.11 11.24
CA TRP A 36 -10.93 -2.42 11.87
C TRP A 36 -10.18 -2.39 13.21
N SER A 37 -9.00 -1.77 13.27
CA SER A 37 -8.24 -1.61 14.52
C SER A 37 -9.06 -0.87 15.58
N SER A 38 -9.73 0.22 15.22
CA SER A 38 -10.54 1.04 16.12
C SER A 38 -11.77 0.30 16.64
N ILE A 39 -12.51 -0.41 15.77
CA ILE A 39 -13.65 -1.23 16.21
C ILE A 39 -13.20 -2.31 17.19
N ASN A 40 -12.11 -3.00 16.88
CA ASN A 40 -11.60 -4.08 17.74
C ASN A 40 -11.15 -3.54 19.10
N ALA A 41 -10.57 -2.35 19.13
CA ALA A 41 -10.23 -1.66 20.38
C ALA A 41 -11.48 -1.25 21.18
N TRP A 42 -12.52 -0.74 20.54
CA TRP A 42 -13.79 -0.39 21.21
C TRP A 42 -14.47 -1.61 21.84
N GLN A 43 -14.49 -2.73 21.12
CA GLN A 43 -15.09 -3.99 21.61
C GLN A 43 -14.44 -4.52 22.90
N ILE A 44 -13.26 -4.02 23.27
CA ILE A 44 -12.52 -4.44 24.45
C ILE A 44 -12.33 -3.29 25.47
N GLY A 45 -13.12 -2.21 25.33
CA GLY A 45 -13.19 -1.11 26.29
C GLY A 45 -12.09 -0.05 26.15
N PHE A 46 -11.28 -0.12 25.08
CA PHE A 46 -10.32 0.94 24.76
C PHE A 46 -10.95 1.87 23.73
N ASN A 47 -10.97 3.18 24.01
CA ASN A 47 -11.56 4.19 23.13
C ASN A 47 -10.47 5.00 22.40
N PRO A 48 -9.75 4.43 21.42
CA PRO A 48 -8.82 5.22 20.65
C PRO A 48 -9.61 6.22 19.80
N SER A 49 -9.16 7.47 19.79
CA SER A 49 -9.52 8.40 18.73
C SER A 49 -9.06 7.83 17.38
N PHE A 50 -9.80 8.10 16.30
CA PHE A 50 -9.34 7.75 14.94
C PHE A 50 -8.12 8.60 14.62
N SER A 51 -6.95 8.07 14.97
CA SER A 51 -5.67 8.73 14.81
C SER A 51 -4.64 7.70 14.32
N TYR A 52 -3.68 8.17 13.56
CA TYR A 52 -2.52 7.37 13.17
C TYR A 52 -1.53 7.16 14.32
N ASN A 53 -1.68 7.90 15.42
CA ASN A 53 -0.90 7.66 16.61
C ASN A 53 -1.31 6.27 17.07
N GLY A 54 -0.31 5.37 17.15
CA GLY A 54 -0.52 4.01 17.60
C GLY A 54 -1.41 3.98 18.84
N MET A 55 -2.12 2.87 19.04
CA MET A 55 -2.89 2.68 20.27
C MET A 55 -1.95 2.88 21.45
N ASP A 56 -2.07 4.05 22.09
CA ASP A 56 -1.30 4.41 23.28
C ASP A 56 -1.44 3.25 24.25
N ARG A 57 -0.29 2.71 24.64
CA ARG A 57 -0.10 1.70 25.68
C ARG A 57 -1.40 1.01 26.11
N ILE A 58 -1.74 -0.08 25.44
CA ILE A 58 -2.61 -1.09 26.03
C ILE A 58 -1.80 -1.72 27.17
N LEU A 59 -1.87 -1.10 28.35
CA LEU A 59 -1.31 -1.67 29.58
C LEU A 59 -2.16 -2.89 29.95
N PRO A 60 -1.54 -3.98 30.44
CA PRO A 60 -2.28 -5.11 30.94
C PRO A 60 -3.19 -4.64 32.08
N SER A 61 -4.49 -4.54 31.79
CA SER A 61 -5.54 -4.38 32.79
C SER A 61 -6.34 -5.67 32.85
N ALA A 62 -7.02 -5.91 33.96
CA ALA A 62 -7.85 -7.10 34.13
C ALA A 62 -8.89 -7.19 32.99
N GLY A 63 -8.82 -8.25 32.18
CA GLY A 63 -9.80 -8.52 31.08
C GLY A 63 -9.22 -8.69 29.67
N TRP A 64 -7.91 -8.55 29.47
CA TRP A 64 -7.29 -8.63 28.15
C TRP A 64 -6.74 -10.04 27.85
N SER A 65 -7.40 -10.77 26.95
CA SER A 65 -6.89 -12.07 26.46
C SER A 65 -5.83 -11.91 25.36
N ALA A 66 -4.86 -12.81 25.30
CA ALA A 66 -3.83 -12.85 24.24
C ALA A 66 -4.39 -12.74 22.81
N LYS A 67 -5.50 -13.43 22.56
CA LYS A 67 -6.20 -13.42 21.27
C LYS A 67 -6.71 -12.03 20.87
N ARG A 68 -7.24 -11.26 21.83
CA ARG A 68 -7.78 -9.91 21.59
C ARG A 68 -6.66 -8.92 21.27
N ILE A 69 -5.55 -8.99 21.99
CA ILE A 69 -4.39 -8.12 21.74
C ILE A 69 -3.71 -8.46 20.41
N ALA A 70 -3.57 -9.76 20.11
CA ALA A 70 -3.14 -10.21 18.79
C ALA A 70 -4.03 -9.63 17.70
N PHE A 71 -5.35 -9.68 17.88
CA PHE A 71 -6.28 -9.18 16.87
C PHE A 71 -6.21 -7.67 16.69
N VAL A 72 -6.05 -6.92 17.76
CA VAL A 72 -5.93 -5.45 17.72
C VAL A 72 -4.66 -4.99 17.02
N TYR A 73 -3.50 -5.54 17.38
CA TYR A 73 -2.22 -5.13 16.80
C TYR A 73 -1.93 -5.79 15.44
N LEU A 74 -2.32 -7.05 15.23
CA LEU A 74 -2.00 -7.79 14.00
C LEU A 74 -3.07 -7.70 12.91
N ALA A 75 -4.33 -7.35 13.22
CA ALA A 75 -5.35 -7.25 12.15
C ALA A 75 -4.94 -6.26 11.05
N PRO A 76 -4.39 -5.06 11.33
CA PRO A 76 -3.99 -4.14 10.28
C PRO A 76 -2.89 -4.69 9.32
N PRO A 77 -1.74 -5.21 9.81
CA PRO A 77 -0.76 -5.79 8.88
C PRO A 77 -1.26 -7.05 8.18
N LEU A 78 -2.06 -7.90 8.84
CA LEU A 78 -2.62 -9.11 8.22
C LEU A 78 -3.68 -8.77 7.17
N TRP A 79 -4.45 -7.70 7.37
CA TRP A 79 -5.35 -7.14 6.36
C TRP A 79 -4.58 -6.72 5.11
N GLY A 80 -3.44 -6.04 5.29
CA GLY A 80 -2.53 -5.70 4.18
C GLY A 80 -2.14 -6.93 3.35
N LEU A 81 -1.68 -8.01 3.99
CA LEU A 81 -1.34 -9.25 3.29
C LEU A 81 -2.55 -9.89 2.59
N PHE A 82 -3.68 -9.96 3.27
CA PHE A 82 -4.91 -10.52 2.72
C PHE A 82 -5.37 -9.74 1.49
N SER A 83 -5.44 -8.41 1.57
CA SER A 83 -5.77 -7.54 0.44
C SER A 83 -4.74 -7.65 -0.68
N SER A 84 -3.46 -7.85 -0.35
CA SER A 84 -2.43 -8.09 -1.35
C SER A 84 -2.71 -9.34 -2.18
N ALA A 85 -3.06 -10.45 -1.50
CA ALA A 85 -3.42 -11.71 -2.13
C ALA A 85 -4.70 -11.60 -2.97
N VAL A 86 -5.74 -10.93 -2.46
CA VAL A 86 -6.98 -10.67 -3.20
C VAL A 86 -6.70 -9.86 -4.48
N GLY A 87 -5.88 -8.81 -4.38
CA GLY A 87 -5.45 -8.00 -5.53
C GLY A 87 -4.68 -8.84 -6.55
N TYR A 88 -3.76 -9.71 -6.09
CA TYR A 88 -3.00 -10.59 -6.97
C TYR A 88 -3.89 -11.58 -7.73
N ILE A 89 -4.84 -12.20 -7.03
CA ILE A 89 -5.82 -13.12 -7.62
C ILE A 89 -6.70 -12.37 -8.62
N GLY A 90 -7.19 -11.19 -8.25
CA GLY A 90 -7.99 -10.31 -9.12
C GLY A 90 -7.22 -9.93 -10.39
N PHE A 91 -5.95 -9.56 -10.27
CA PHE A 91 -5.08 -9.25 -11.41
C PHE A 91 -4.91 -10.44 -12.35
N SER A 92 -4.75 -11.64 -11.78
CA SER A 92 -4.48 -12.88 -12.52
C SER A 92 -5.72 -13.41 -13.22
N LYS A 93 -6.91 -13.24 -12.62
CA LYS A 93 -8.20 -13.65 -13.20
C LYS A 93 -8.80 -12.62 -14.15
N THR A 94 -8.39 -11.36 -14.07
CA THR A 94 -8.90 -10.32 -14.96
C THR A 94 -8.28 -10.42 -16.35
N SER A 95 -9.14 -10.53 -17.37
CA SER A 95 -8.72 -10.51 -18.77
C SER A 95 -7.81 -9.31 -19.07
N GLY A 96 -6.79 -9.52 -19.90
CA GLY A 96 -5.88 -8.46 -20.33
C GLY A 96 -6.58 -7.29 -21.03
N LEU A 97 -7.77 -7.51 -21.60
CA LEU A 97 -8.57 -6.47 -22.26
C LEU A 97 -9.23 -5.49 -21.27
N LYS A 98 -9.44 -5.89 -20.00
CA LYS A 98 -10.05 -5.05 -18.95
C LYS A 98 -8.98 -4.25 -18.21
N THR A 99 -8.30 -3.35 -18.93
CA THR A 99 -7.04 -2.74 -18.48
C THR A 99 -7.17 -1.85 -17.25
N HIS A 100 -8.27 -1.11 -17.08
CA HIS A 100 -8.51 -0.32 -15.86
C HIS A 100 -8.68 -1.19 -14.60
N LEU A 101 -9.56 -2.20 -14.67
CA LEU A 101 -9.80 -3.10 -13.55
C LEU A 101 -8.54 -3.91 -13.19
N ARG A 102 -7.80 -4.34 -14.21
CA ARG A 102 -6.52 -5.04 -14.01
C ARG A 102 -5.47 -4.14 -13.36
N THR A 103 -5.36 -2.87 -13.76
CA THR A 103 -4.48 -1.89 -13.10
C THR A 103 -4.93 -1.59 -11.67
N PHE A 104 -6.23 -1.49 -11.41
CA PHE A 104 -6.76 -1.36 -10.06
C PHE A 104 -6.33 -2.53 -9.17
N PHE A 105 -6.50 -3.78 -9.64
CA PHE A 105 -6.08 -4.96 -8.89
C PHE A 105 -4.57 -5.05 -8.67
N PHE A 106 -3.77 -4.59 -9.63
CA PHE A 106 -2.32 -4.46 -9.44
C PHE A 106 -2.00 -3.51 -8.27
N TRP A 107 -2.56 -2.31 -8.28
CA TRP A 107 -2.31 -1.33 -7.21
C TRP A 107 -2.91 -1.76 -5.88
N HIS A 108 -4.07 -2.43 -5.88
CA HIS A 108 -4.63 -3.02 -4.68
C HIS A 108 -3.70 -4.08 -4.08
N SER A 109 -3.11 -4.93 -4.95
CA SER A 109 -2.14 -5.94 -4.52
C SER A 109 -0.88 -5.30 -3.93
N PHE A 110 -0.33 -4.31 -4.65
CA PHE A 110 0.87 -3.58 -4.26
C PHE A 110 0.67 -2.80 -2.95
N ASN A 111 -0.41 -2.04 -2.84
CA ASN A 111 -0.71 -1.24 -1.66
C ASN A 111 -1.10 -2.08 -0.45
N GLY A 112 -1.71 -3.26 -0.65
CA GLY A 112 -1.90 -4.23 0.44
C GLY A 112 -0.56 -4.72 0.99
N PHE A 113 0.37 -5.07 0.10
CA PHE A 113 1.71 -5.49 0.51
C PHE A 113 2.49 -4.33 1.16
N LEU A 114 2.36 -3.11 0.62
CA LEU A 114 2.95 -1.91 1.20
C LEU A 114 2.41 -1.63 2.60
N LEU A 115 1.10 -1.82 2.83
CA LEU A 115 0.50 -1.67 4.16
C LEU A 115 1.14 -2.66 5.14
N TYR A 116 1.17 -3.96 4.81
CA TYR A 116 1.86 -4.97 5.63
C TYR A 116 3.32 -4.60 5.91
N PHE A 117 4.06 -4.25 4.85
CA PHE A 117 5.49 -3.96 4.95
C PHE A 117 5.75 -2.69 5.78
N SER A 118 4.88 -1.69 5.70
CA SER A 118 4.99 -0.47 6.50
C SER A 118 4.94 -0.74 8.00
N TYR A 119 4.15 -1.73 8.45
CA TYR A 119 4.11 -2.13 9.86
C TYR A 119 5.42 -2.79 10.35
N LEU A 120 6.22 -3.38 9.46
CA LEU A 120 7.56 -3.86 9.79
C LEU A 120 8.52 -2.68 9.95
N ILE A 121 8.46 -1.71 9.04
CA ILE A 121 9.31 -0.51 9.07
C ILE A 121 9.00 0.34 10.31
N THR A 122 7.72 0.61 10.59
CA THR A 122 7.33 1.33 11.81
C THR A 122 7.72 0.56 13.07
N GLY A 123 7.70 -0.78 13.02
CA GLY A 123 8.21 -1.63 14.10
C GLY A 123 9.68 -1.37 14.42
N ILE A 124 10.54 -1.28 13.40
CA ILE A 124 11.95 -0.89 13.57
C ILE A 124 12.08 0.55 14.08
N LEU A 125 11.38 1.51 13.44
CA LEU A 125 11.45 2.93 13.80
C LEU A 125 10.96 3.23 15.22
N SER A 126 10.04 2.42 15.74
CA SER A 126 9.58 2.55 17.13
C SER A 126 10.68 2.25 18.15
N GLY A 127 11.76 1.57 17.76
CA GLY A 127 12.78 1.10 18.69
C GLY A 127 12.24 0.12 19.74
N VAL A 128 11.04 -0.45 19.52
CA VAL A 128 10.29 -1.24 20.52
C VAL A 128 10.05 -0.43 21.80
N ASP A 129 9.91 0.89 21.66
CA ASP A 129 9.60 1.80 22.77
C ASP A 129 8.10 2.09 22.78
N TYR A 130 7.48 1.83 23.94
CA TYR A 130 6.07 2.12 24.19
C TYR A 130 5.71 3.61 24.05
N ALA A 131 6.68 4.51 24.22
CA ALA A 131 6.47 5.95 24.06
C ALA A 131 6.53 6.42 22.60
N SER A 132 6.87 5.54 21.66
CA SER A 132 6.99 5.91 20.25
C SER A 132 5.64 6.00 19.55
N GLU A 133 5.43 7.06 18.76
CA GLU A 133 4.27 7.20 17.87
C GLU A 133 4.17 6.09 16.81
N PHE A 134 5.26 5.38 16.53
CA PHE A 134 5.33 4.27 15.59
C PHE A 134 5.07 2.90 16.24
N PHE A 135 4.83 2.85 17.56
CA PHE A 135 4.60 1.61 18.30
C PHE A 135 3.24 0.99 17.94
N THR A 136 3.26 0.03 17.01
CA THR A 136 2.04 -0.64 16.52
C THR A 136 2.41 -1.96 15.82
N GLY A 137 1.41 -2.68 15.30
CA GLY A 137 1.63 -3.85 14.45
C GLY A 137 2.38 -4.98 15.17
N PHE A 138 3.36 -5.55 14.48
CA PHE A 138 4.21 -6.62 14.98
C PHE A 138 4.99 -6.24 16.24
N ALA A 139 5.56 -5.03 16.29
CA ALA A 139 6.29 -4.56 17.47
C ALA A 139 5.37 -4.48 18.69
N GLY A 140 4.18 -3.90 18.54
CA GLY A 140 3.18 -3.85 19.60
C GLY A 140 2.80 -5.24 20.12
N PHE A 141 2.52 -6.17 19.21
CA PHE A 141 2.16 -7.53 19.57
C PHE A 141 3.28 -8.30 20.27
N TYR A 142 4.50 -8.28 19.74
CA TYR A 142 5.62 -9.04 20.33
C TYR A 142 6.09 -8.46 21.66
N THR A 143 5.99 -7.14 21.84
CA THR A 143 6.30 -6.51 23.14
C THR A 143 5.26 -6.90 24.19
N TRP A 144 4.00 -7.07 23.79
CA TRP A 144 2.96 -7.59 24.68
C TRP A 144 3.21 -9.04 25.11
N LEU A 145 3.82 -9.86 24.25
CA LEU A 145 4.27 -11.22 24.61
C LEU A 145 5.49 -11.21 25.55
N GLU A 146 5.95 -10.04 26.01
CA GLU A 146 7.10 -9.85 26.89
C GLU A 146 8.41 -10.40 26.30
N TRP A 147 8.51 -10.45 24.97
CA TRP A 147 9.72 -10.92 24.32
C TRP A 147 10.87 -9.91 24.48
N PRO A 148 12.12 -10.36 24.63
CA PRO A 148 13.27 -9.46 24.68
C PRO A 148 13.37 -8.62 23.40
N LYS A 149 13.71 -7.33 23.55
CA LYS A 149 13.86 -6.38 22.42
C LYS A 149 14.72 -6.91 21.28
N SER A 150 15.82 -7.61 21.59
CA SER A 150 16.70 -8.24 20.60
C SER A 150 15.99 -9.31 19.78
N THR A 151 15.14 -10.11 20.42
CA THR A 151 14.33 -11.15 19.76
C THR A 151 13.28 -10.53 18.84
N ILE A 152 12.59 -9.49 19.33
CA ILE A 152 11.59 -8.75 18.55
C ILE A 152 12.21 -8.17 17.28
N LEU A 153 13.33 -7.46 17.42
CA LEU A 153 14.03 -6.87 16.28
C LEU A 153 14.54 -7.95 15.31
N GLY A 154 15.08 -9.07 15.82
CA GLY A 154 15.51 -10.20 15.00
C GLY A 154 14.37 -10.77 14.14
N ILE A 155 13.18 -10.95 14.72
CA ILE A 155 11.99 -11.43 14.02
C ILE A 155 11.51 -10.43 12.98
N ILE A 156 11.44 -9.14 13.31
CA ILE A 156 11.03 -8.10 12.37
C ILE A 156 12.01 -8.01 11.19
N VAL A 157 13.33 -8.06 11.45
CA VAL A 157 14.34 -8.06 10.38
C VAL A 157 14.19 -9.29 9.48
N PHE A 158 13.97 -10.48 10.06
CA PHE A 158 13.70 -11.68 9.28
C PHE A 158 12.43 -11.54 8.41
N GLN A 159 11.36 -10.96 8.96
CA GLN A 159 10.13 -10.65 8.23
C GLN A 159 10.34 -9.60 7.12
N ILE A 160 11.22 -8.62 7.32
CA ILE A 160 11.61 -7.65 6.29
C ILE A 160 12.32 -8.37 5.15
N ILE A 161 13.30 -9.22 5.44
CA ILE A 161 14.06 -9.95 4.41
C ILE A 161 13.13 -10.86 3.59
N THR A 162 12.30 -11.65 4.27
CA THR A 162 11.33 -12.53 3.62
C THR A 162 10.25 -11.75 2.87
N GLY A 163 9.76 -10.64 3.42
CA GLY A 163 8.84 -9.72 2.76
C GLY A 163 9.45 -9.12 1.48
N LEU A 164 10.69 -8.66 1.53
CA LEU A 164 11.40 -8.16 0.36
C LEU A 164 11.54 -9.24 -0.72
N ALA A 165 11.77 -10.51 -0.35
CA ALA A 165 11.74 -11.61 -1.31
C ALA A 165 10.36 -11.78 -1.95
N LEU A 166 9.26 -11.63 -1.19
CA LEU A 166 7.90 -11.68 -1.74
C LEU A 166 7.64 -10.54 -2.74
N SER A 167 8.29 -9.39 -2.63
CA SER A 167 8.12 -8.30 -3.59
C SER A 167 8.59 -8.63 -5.02
N LEU A 168 9.36 -9.72 -5.20
CA LEU A 168 9.75 -10.27 -6.50
C LEU A 168 8.55 -10.72 -7.35
N ILE A 169 7.35 -10.83 -6.78
CA ILE A 169 6.12 -11.10 -7.54
C ILE A 169 5.68 -9.90 -8.39
N PHE A 170 6.01 -8.65 -8.02
CA PHE A 170 5.52 -7.45 -8.72
C PHE A 170 6.18 -7.20 -10.08
N PRO A 171 7.51 -7.39 -10.28
CA PRO A 171 8.16 -7.22 -11.57
C PRO A 171 7.45 -7.87 -12.78
N PRO A 172 7.06 -9.15 -12.75
CA PRO A 172 6.32 -9.75 -13.85
C PRO A 172 4.92 -9.14 -14.04
N LEU A 173 4.25 -8.66 -12.98
CA LEU A 173 2.94 -8.00 -13.07
C LEU A 173 3.05 -6.63 -13.74
N ILE A 174 4.05 -5.83 -13.37
CA ILE A 174 4.34 -4.53 -13.98
C ILE A 174 4.61 -4.70 -15.49
N LEU A 175 5.36 -5.73 -15.87
CA LEU A 175 5.59 -6.04 -17.29
C LEU A 175 4.32 -6.46 -18.04
N LYS A 176 3.42 -7.21 -17.37
CA LYS A 176 2.11 -7.63 -17.92
C LYS A 176 1.11 -6.47 -18.06
N LEU A 177 1.33 -5.36 -17.36
CA LEU A 177 0.56 -4.13 -17.53
C LEU A 177 0.96 -3.33 -18.78
N ASN A 178 2.14 -3.57 -19.37
CA ASN A 178 2.56 -2.90 -20.60
C ASN A 178 2.08 -3.60 -21.88
N HIS A 179 1.98 -2.85 -22.99
CA HIS A 179 1.25 -3.23 -24.22
C HIS A 179 2.13 -3.85 -25.30
N SER A 180 3.45 -3.72 -25.20
CA SER A 180 4.34 -4.08 -26.30
C SER A 180 5.33 -5.18 -25.91
N ARG A 181 5.11 -6.36 -26.49
CA ARG A 181 6.08 -7.47 -26.48
C ARG A 181 7.47 -7.02 -26.95
N LYS A 182 7.51 -6.15 -27.98
CA LYS A 182 8.75 -5.65 -28.60
C LYS A 182 9.51 -4.65 -27.72
N ILE A 183 8.81 -3.83 -26.95
CA ILE A 183 9.44 -2.94 -25.95
C ILE A 183 9.96 -3.81 -24.81
N ASN A 184 9.11 -4.70 -24.31
CA ASN A 184 9.44 -5.59 -23.22
C ASN A 184 10.69 -6.43 -23.55
N SER A 185 10.77 -7.07 -24.72
CA SER A 185 11.91 -7.92 -25.10
C SER A 185 13.29 -7.23 -25.10
N LYS A 186 13.35 -5.90 -25.10
CA LYS A 186 14.61 -5.13 -25.06
C LYS A 186 14.95 -4.72 -23.62
N ARG A 187 16.22 -4.83 -23.22
CA ARG A 187 16.69 -4.40 -21.90
C ARG A 187 16.35 -2.92 -21.60
N SER A 188 16.49 -2.04 -22.58
CA SER A 188 16.12 -0.62 -22.47
C SER A 188 14.61 -0.42 -22.35
N GLY A 189 13.81 -1.24 -23.02
CA GLY A 189 12.34 -1.12 -22.95
C GLY A 189 11.77 -1.57 -21.61
N LYS A 190 12.41 -2.54 -20.92
CA LYS A 190 12.05 -2.90 -19.53
C LYS A 190 12.06 -1.69 -18.59
N TRP A 191 13.09 -0.87 -18.69
CA TRP A 191 13.25 0.32 -17.86
C TRP A 191 12.19 1.37 -18.16
N ILE A 192 11.88 1.57 -19.44
CA ILE A 192 10.80 2.47 -19.87
C ILE A 192 9.47 2.04 -19.25
N VAL A 193 9.20 0.73 -19.21
CA VAL A 193 7.99 0.19 -18.56
C VAL A 193 7.98 0.43 -17.07
N LEU A 194 9.08 0.13 -16.38
CA LEU A 194 9.18 0.36 -14.94
C LEU A 194 8.92 1.83 -14.59
N VAL A 195 9.52 2.75 -15.34
CA VAL A 195 9.33 4.19 -15.13
C VAL A 195 7.86 4.58 -15.39
N ASN A 196 7.31 4.19 -16.54
CA ASN A 196 6.01 4.68 -16.99
C ASN A 196 4.82 4.01 -16.30
N VAL A 197 4.93 2.73 -15.94
CA VAL A 197 3.82 1.95 -15.37
C VAL A 197 3.85 2.00 -13.85
N PHE A 198 5.03 2.15 -13.25
CA PHE A 198 5.20 1.99 -11.81
C PHE A 198 5.76 3.24 -11.13
N LEU A 199 6.95 3.73 -11.49
CA LEU A 199 7.61 4.83 -10.75
C LEU A 199 6.84 6.15 -10.86
N ILE A 200 6.49 6.60 -12.07
CA ILE A 200 5.75 7.85 -12.26
C ILE A 200 4.37 7.78 -11.58
N PRO A 201 3.54 6.74 -11.79
CA PRO A 201 2.28 6.61 -11.08
C PRO A 201 2.39 6.54 -9.56
N THR A 202 3.44 5.89 -9.02
CA THR A 202 3.66 5.84 -7.56
C THR A 202 3.94 7.23 -7.01
N LEU A 203 4.78 8.02 -7.68
CA LEU A 203 5.11 9.39 -7.28
C LEU A 203 3.86 10.28 -7.32
N LEU A 204 3.17 10.32 -8.45
CA LEU A 204 1.95 11.14 -8.62
C LEU A 204 0.83 10.70 -7.68
N GLY A 205 0.66 9.39 -7.50
CA GLY A 205 -0.33 8.82 -6.59
C GLY A 205 -0.03 9.18 -5.13
N SER A 206 1.24 9.15 -4.72
CA SER A 206 1.66 9.57 -3.37
C SER A 206 1.36 11.05 -3.12
N MET A 207 1.60 11.92 -4.10
CA MET A 207 1.22 13.33 -4.00
C MET A 207 -0.30 13.50 -3.83
N LEU A 208 -1.09 12.74 -4.59
CA LEU A 208 -2.55 12.77 -4.47
C LEU A 208 -3.04 12.24 -3.11
N VAL A 209 -2.41 11.21 -2.55
CA VAL A 209 -2.71 10.72 -1.20
C VAL A 209 -2.48 11.83 -0.17
N LEU A 210 -1.33 12.49 -0.21
CA LEU A 210 -1.00 13.58 0.73
C LEU A 210 -2.01 14.73 0.61
N LEU A 211 -2.39 15.12 -0.60
CA LEU A 211 -3.39 16.17 -0.83
C LEU A 211 -4.80 15.78 -0.35
N ALA A 212 -5.22 14.54 -0.61
CA ALA A 212 -6.55 14.06 -0.26
C ALA A 212 -6.73 13.83 1.25
N THR A 213 -5.65 13.52 1.96
CA THR A 213 -5.68 13.15 3.39
C THR A 213 -5.20 14.25 4.33
N TYR A 214 -4.75 15.41 3.83
CA TYR A 214 -4.46 16.57 4.68
C TYR A 214 -5.72 17.01 5.45
N PRO A 215 -5.64 17.32 6.77
CA PRO A 215 -4.44 17.54 7.60
C PRO A 215 -4.01 16.34 8.47
N MET A 216 -4.20 15.08 8.04
CA MET A 216 -3.73 13.92 8.81
C MET A 216 -2.23 14.01 9.16
N ASN A 217 -1.80 13.31 10.24
CA ASN A 217 -0.40 13.24 10.68
C ASN A 217 0.54 12.90 9.50
N LEU A 218 1.23 13.93 9.02
CA LEU A 218 2.06 13.86 7.82
C LEU A 218 3.26 12.93 8.03
N ASN A 219 3.82 12.87 9.24
CA ASN A 219 4.97 12.03 9.54
C ASN A 219 4.63 10.54 9.39
N TYR A 220 3.52 10.11 9.98
CA TYR A 220 3.10 8.71 9.90
C TYR A 220 2.71 8.29 8.48
N GLN A 221 2.00 9.15 7.75
CA GLN A 221 1.70 8.97 6.33
C GLN A 221 2.97 8.89 5.47
N LEU A 222 3.94 9.78 5.71
CA LEU A 222 5.23 9.77 5.02
C LEU A 222 5.98 8.47 5.28
N VAL A 223 6.02 7.96 6.51
CA VAL A 223 6.67 6.67 6.81
C VAL A 223 6.04 5.54 6.00
N ARG A 224 4.70 5.48 5.90
CA ARG A 224 4.00 4.46 5.09
C ARG A 224 4.31 4.61 3.60
N ILE A 225 4.34 5.83 3.07
CA ILE A 225 4.70 6.09 1.67
C ILE A 225 6.16 5.71 1.42
N LEU A 226 7.10 6.17 2.26
CA LEU A 226 8.54 5.93 2.12
C LEU A 226 8.91 4.46 2.32
N SER A 227 8.07 3.67 3.01
CA SER A 227 8.20 2.20 3.08
C SER A 227 8.11 1.52 1.72
N CYS A 228 7.67 2.22 0.66
CA CYS A 228 7.73 1.70 -0.70
C CYS A 228 9.15 1.67 -1.29
N LEU A 229 10.10 2.46 -0.76
CA LEU A 229 11.45 2.58 -1.34
C LEU A 229 12.23 1.25 -1.36
N PRO A 230 12.25 0.44 -0.28
CA PRO A 230 12.88 -0.89 -0.32
C PRO A 230 12.23 -1.82 -1.35
N ILE A 231 10.90 -1.77 -1.47
CA ILE A 231 10.12 -2.57 -2.43
C ILE A 231 10.47 -2.15 -3.87
N ILE A 232 10.55 -0.84 -4.13
CA ILE A 232 10.99 -0.28 -5.40
C ILE A 232 12.42 -0.73 -5.72
N GLY A 233 13.33 -0.71 -4.73
CA GLY A 233 14.71 -1.17 -4.88
C GLY A 233 14.79 -2.64 -5.34
N VAL A 234 14.03 -3.52 -4.70
CA VAL A 234 13.95 -4.94 -5.12
C VAL A 234 13.35 -5.07 -6.52
N CYS A 235 12.30 -4.31 -6.83
CA CYS A 235 11.71 -4.31 -8.17
C CYS A 235 12.74 -3.89 -9.24
N ILE A 236 13.48 -2.81 -9.01
CA ILE A 236 14.56 -2.32 -9.89
C ILE A 236 15.61 -3.40 -10.16
N LEU A 237 16.05 -4.11 -9.11
CA LEU A 237 17.04 -5.18 -9.22
C LEU A 237 16.47 -6.38 -10.00
N ALA A 238 15.27 -6.83 -9.63
CA ALA A 238 14.61 -7.99 -10.23
C ALA A 238 14.29 -7.80 -11.71
N PHE A 239 13.95 -6.58 -12.14
CA PHE A 239 13.64 -6.26 -13.54
C PHE A 239 14.76 -6.64 -14.52
N LYS A 240 16.03 -6.61 -14.07
CA LYS A 240 17.17 -7.06 -14.87
C LYS A 240 17.09 -8.56 -15.19
N HIS A 241 16.54 -9.36 -14.29
CA HIS A 241 16.59 -10.83 -14.32
C HIS A 241 15.30 -11.52 -14.82
N VAL A 242 14.17 -10.81 -14.89
CA VAL A 242 12.91 -11.40 -15.37
C VAL A 242 13.01 -11.85 -16.84
N LYS A 243 12.79 -13.15 -17.10
CA LYS A 243 12.73 -13.74 -18.46
C LYS A 243 11.36 -13.54 -19.10
N TYR A 244 11.33 -13.30 -20.41
CA TYR A 244 10.11 -13.00 -21.17
C TYR A 244 9.36 -14.20 -21.74
N SER A 245 10.06 -15.33 -21.89
CA SER A 245 9.49 -16.56 -22.42
C SER A 245 8.32 -17.01 -21.54
N GLY A 246 7.11 -17.05 -22.09
CA GLY A 246 5.90 -17.52 -21.41
C GLY A 246 4.95 -16.43 -20.87
N MET A 247 5.25 -15.14 -21.05
CA MET A 247 4.33 -14.08 -20.61
C MET A 247 3.22 -13.78 -21.63
N THR A 248 1.96 -13.90 -21.20
CA THR A 248 0.78 -13.43 -21.95
C THR A 248 0.57 -11.93 -21.75
N PHE A 249 0.89 -11.16 -22.78
CA PHE A 249 0.69 -9.71 -22.80
C PHE A 249 -0.71 -9.36 -23.29
N ALA A 250 -1.33 -8.38 -22.64
CA ALA A 250 -2.57 -7.79 -23.11
C ALA A 250 -2.33 -6.98 -24.39
N LYS A 251 -3.15 -7.19 -25.42
CA LYS A 251 -3.31 -6.20 -26.49
C LYS A 251 -4.10 -5.02 -25.90
N GLY A 252 -3.49 -3.84 -25.87
CA GLY A 252 -4.15 -2.64 -25.41
C GLY A 252 -3.83 -2.32 -23.94
N GLY A 253 -3.71 -1.03 -23.68
CA GLY A 253 -3.39 -0.51 -22.37
C GLY A 253 -4.50 0.05 -21.59
N LEU A 254 -4.15 0.66 -20.45
CA LEU A 254 -5.04 1.63 -19.80
C LEU A 254 -5.65 2.46 -20.93
N SER A 255 -6.95 2.25 -21.12
CA SER A 255 -7.67 2.86 -22.23
C SER A 255 -7.67 4.35 -21.99
N ASP A 256 -7.58 5.12 -23.07
CA ASP A 256 -7.71 6.55 -22.92
C ASP A 256 -9.16 6.84 -22.51
N LYS A 257 -9.34 7.51 -21.38
CA LYS A 257 -10.64 7.95 -20.89
C LYS A 257 -10.65 9.48 -20.80
N PRO A 258 -11.80 10.11 -21.01
CA PRO A 258 -11.90 11.56 -20.96
C PRO A 258 -11.35 12.15 -19.65
N TYR A 259 -10.63 13.27 -19.73
CA TYR A 259 -10.06 13.95 -18.56
C TYR A 259 -11.13 14.41 -17.56
N TRP A 260 -12.35 14.70 -18.01
CA TRP A 260 -13.43 15.08 -17.10
C TRP A 260 -13.80 13.94 -16.13
N GLN A 261 -13.72 12.68 -16.57
CA GLN A 261 -13.95 11.52 -15.68
C GLN A 261 -12.85 11.42 -14.63
N LEU A 262 -11.60 11.63 -15.04
CA LEU A 262 -10.46 11.65 -14.13
C LEU A 262 -10.61 12.78 -13.08
N ALA A 263 -10.96 13.99 -13.52
CA ALA A 263 -11.19 15.13 -12.65
C ALA A 263 -12.34 14.86 -11.66
N MET A 264 -13.47 14.35 -12.15
CA MET A 264 -14.62 14.00 -11.32
C MET A 264 -14.27 12.96 -10.24
N VAL A 265 -13.58 11.87 -10.61
CA VAL A 265 -13.19 10.84 -9.64
C VAL A 265 -12.16 11.37 -8.63
N THR A 266 -11.25 12.24 -9.07
CA THR A 266 -10.27 12.88 -8.18
C THR A 266 -10.94 13.80 -7.16
N LEU A 267 -11.89 14.63 -7.61
CA LEU A 267 -12.67 15.50 -6.74
C LEU A 267 -13.53 14.68 -5.77
N LEU A 268 -14.18 13.62 -6.24
CA LEU A 268 -14.95 12.71 -5.39
C LEU A 268 -14.07 12.04 -4.33
N LEU A 269 -12.87 11.60 -4.70
CA LEU A 269 -11.92 11.02 -3.76
C LEU A 269 -11.55 12.02 -2.66
N ILE A 270 -11.16 13.24 -3.03
CA ILE A 270 -10.79 14.30 -2.08
C ILE A 270 -11.98 14.65 -1.18
N ALA A 271 -13.17 14.86 -1.76
CA ALA A 271 -14.38 15.19 -1.02
C ALA A 271 -14.73 14.07 -0.02
N THR A 272 -14.68 12.81 -0.44
CA THR A 272 -14.95 11.65 0.42
C THR A 272 -13.93 11.56 1.56
N CYS A 273 -12.63 11.74 1.28
CA CYS A 273 -11.60 11.72 2.32
C CYS A 273 -11.82 12.83 3.35
N ARG A 274 -12.08 14.05 2.90
CA ARG A 274 -12.35 15.21 3.77
C ARG A 274 -13.60 15.00 4.60
N PHE A 275 -14.67 14.49 4.00
CA PHE A 275 -15.89 14.14 4.72
C PHE A 275 -15.60 13.09 5.80
N LEU A 276 -14.96 11.98 5.46
CA LEU A 276 -14.62 10.93 6.43
C LEU A 276 -13.71 11.45 7.57
N LEU A 277 -12.77 12.34 7.27
CA LEU A 277 -11.89 12.97 8.27
C LEU A 277 -12.61 13.99 9.16
N SER A 278 -13.73 14.54 8.70
CA SER A 278 -14.55 15.47 9.48
C SER A 278 -15.47 14.77 10.48
N ILE A 279 -15.68 13.46 10.34
CA ILE A 279 -16.56 12.70 11.24
C ILE A 279 -15.79 12.39 12.53
N PRO A 280 -16.25 12.88 13.70
CA PRO A 280 -15.67 12.48 14.97
C PRO A 280 -15.96 11.00 15.22
N MET A 281 -14.92 10.17 15.29
CA MET A 281 -15.03 8.78 15.69
C MET A 281 -14.94 8.67 17.22
N THR A 282 -15.92 9.23 17.91
CA THR A 282 -16.18 8.89 19.31
C THR A 282 -17.34 7.89 19.33
N PRO A 283 -17.28 6.80 20.12
CA PRO A 283 -18.49 6.03 20.37
C PRO A 283 -19.54 6.98 20.94
N ASN A 284 -20.75 6.97 20.37
CA ASN A 284 -21.89 7.63 21.01
C ASN A 284 -22.03 6.99 22.40
N THR A 285 -21.69 7.73 23.44
CA THR A 285 -22.04 7.39 24.80
C THR A 285 -23.55 7.62 24.93
N SER A 286 -24.34 6.64 24.48
CA SER A 286 -25.73 6.46 24.88
C SER A 286 -25.79 5.49 26.03
#